data_AF-A0A1I5DV12-F1
#
_entry.id   AF-A0A1I5DV12-F1
#
_cell.length_a   1.000
_cell.length_b   1.000
_cell.length_c   1.000
_cell.angle_alpha   90.00
_cell.angle_beta   90.00
_cell.angle_gamma   90.00
#
_symmetry.space_group_name_H-M   'P 1'
#
loop_
_entity.id
_entity.type
_entity.pdbx_description
1 polymer ?
#
loop_
_entity_poly.entity_id
_entity_poly.type
_entity_poly.pdbx_seq_one_letter_code
_entity_poly.pdbx_strand_id
1 'polypeptide(L)' 'MKTQNTESRAYTTEIELIGFIFYDNFDFRASGRIYHDVHQRWFDGAEIITSPVQNIHTFNSDGFIRTRNSVYKIRMPNHG' A
#
# COMPACT_ATOMS: atom_id res chain seq x y z
N MET A 1 18.11 18.69 10.97
CA MET A 1 17.15 18.14 11.96
C MET A 1 15.78 18.16 11.30
N LYS A 2 15.03 17.06 11.11
CA LYS A 2 14.88 15.84 11.91
C LYS A 2 14.81 14.62 10.98
N THR A 3 15.66 13.64 11.20
CA THR A 3 15.44 12.24 10.81
C THR A 3 14.20 11.76 11.55
N GLN A 4 13.04 11.76 10.90
CA GLN A 4 11.82 11.25 11.50
C GLN A 4 11.70 9.76 11.22
N ASN A 5 12.02 8.97 12.25
CA ASN A 5 11.59 7.60 12.49
C ASN A 5 11.63 6.65 11.29
N THR A 6 12.84 6.15 11.03
CA THR A 6 13.04 4.79 10.53
C THR A 6 12.65 3.79 11.62
N GLU A 7 11.39 3.81 12.08
CA GLU A 7 10.82 2.52 12.43
C GLU A 7 10.86 1.75 11.12
N SER A 8 11.63 0.68 11.09
CA SER A 8 11.54 -0.38 10.11
C SER A 8 10.10 -0.92 10.11
N ARG A 9 9.16 -0.14 9.56
CA ARG A 9 7.88 -0.67 9.12
C ARG A 9 8.25 -1.67 8.05
N ALA A 10 8.23 -2.94 8.40
CA ALA A 10 8.47 -4.02 7.46
C ALA A 10 7.33 -4.00 6.45
N TYR A 11 7.47 -3.16 5.42
CA TYR A 11 6.59 -3.18 4.27
C TYR A 11 6.60 -4.61 3.74
N THR A 12 5.42 -5.17 3.61
CA THR A 12 5.30 -6.53 3.07
C THR A 12 5.47 -6.52 1.55
N THR A 13 5.20 -5.39 0.91
CA THR A 13 5.26 -5.19 -0.54
C THR A 13 5.18 -3.69 -0.85
N GLU A 14 5.54 -3.29 -2.07
CA GLU A 14 5.26 -1.96 -2.61
C GLU A 14 4.00 -2.01 -3.48
N ILE A 15 3.25 -0.89 -3.55
CA ILE A 15 2.07 -0.76 -4.42
C ILE A 15 2.16 0.49 -5.28
N GLU A 16 2.07 0.33 -6.59
CA GLU A 16 1.70 1.39 -7.52
C GLU A 16 0.18 1.56 -7.44
N LEU A 17 -0.25 2.54 -6.66
CA LEU A 17 -1.66 2.78 -6.37
C LEU A 17 -2.38 3.34 -7.60
N ILE A 18 -3.42 2.64 -8.05
CA ILE A 18 -4.31 3.10 -9.13
C ILE A 18 -5.49 3.86 -8.54
N GLY A 19 -6.06 3.37 -7.42
CA GLY A 19 -7.16 4.05 -6.76
C GLY A 19 -7.74 3.27 -5.59
N PHE A 20 -8.93 3.69 -5.15
CA PHE A 20 -9.69 3.01 -4.11
C PHE A 20 -11.06 2.59 -4.63
N ILE A 21 -11.49 1.40 -4.22
CA ILE A 21 -12.81 0.86 -4.52
C ILE A 21 -13.61 0.88 -3.22
N PHE A 22 -14.81 1.45 -3.27
CA PHE A 22 -15.77 1.40 -2.17
C PHE A 22 -16.63 0.14 -2.31
N TYR A 23 -16.61 -0.74 -1.32
CA TYR A 23 -17.39 -1.98 -1.34
C TYR A 23 -18.73 -1.82 -0.59
N ASP A 24 -18.71 -1.45 0.69
CA ASP A 24 -19.88 -1.08 1.54
C ASP A 24 -19.39 -0.69 2.95
N ASN A 25 -20.22 -0.11 3.82
CA ASN A 25 -19.92 0.10 5.26
C ASN A 25 -18.55 0.74 5.58
N PHE A 26 -18.13 1.73 4.79
CA PHE A 26 -16.80 2.37 4.91
C PHE A 26 -15.62 1.41 4.66
N ASP A 27 -15.84 0.27 3.98
CA ASP A 27 -14.79 -0.62 3.46
C ASP A 27 -14.23 -0.05 2.15
N PHE A 28 -13.08 0.62 2.27
CA PHE A 28 -12.26 1.05 1.15
C PHE A 28 -11.15 0.03 0.90
N ARG A 29 -10.97 -0.37 -0.37
CA ARG A 29 -9.89 -1.27 -0.79
C ARG A 29 -9.01 -0.57 -1.79
N ALA A 30 -7.70 -0.71 -1.64
CA ALA A 30 -6.76 -0.19 -2.62
C ALA A 30 -6.72 -1.12 -3.84
N SER A 31 -6.75 -0.53 -5.03
CA SER A 31 -6.44 -1.23 -6.28
C SER A 31 -5.11 -0.71 -6.84
N GLY A 32 -4.32 -1.60 -7.40
CA GLY A 32 -3.00 -1.24 -7.90
C GLY A 32 -2.21 -2.41 -8.44
N ARG A 33 -0.93 -2.16 -8.69
CA ARG A 33 0.06 -3.19 -9.00
C ARG A 33 1.05 -3.32 -7.87
N ILE A 34 1.42 -4.55 -7.52
CA ILE A 34 2.34 -4.80 -6.42
C ILE A 34 3.73 -5.21 -6.89
N TYR A 35 4.72 -4.88 -6.08
CA TYR A 35 6.14 -5.12 -6.35
C TYR A 35 6.85 -5.54 -5.07
N HIS A 36 7.94 -6.28 -5.20
CA HIS A 36 8.84 -6.64 -4.12
C HIS A 36 8.09 -7.28 -2.92
N ASP A 37 7.15 -8.20 -3.19
CA ASP A 37 6.42 -8.91 -2.13
C ASP A 37 7.38 -9.84 -1.37
N VAL A 38 7.64 -9.52 -0.10
CA VAL A 38 8.60 -10.24 0.75
C VAL A 38 8.19 -11.69 1.03
N HIS A 39 6.89 -11.97 0.86
CA HIS A 39 6.32 -13.31 1.04
C HIS A 39 6.18 -14.09 -0.27
N GLN A 40 6.60 -13.53 -1.41
CA GLN A 40 6.53 -14.15 -2.74
C GLN A 40 5.13 -14.70 -3.08
N ARG A 41 4.08 -14.07 -2.56
CA ARG A 41 2.67 -14.43 -2.83
C ARG A 41 2.27 -14.01 -4.24
N TRP A 42 2.97 -13.02 -4.79
CA TRP A 42 2.66 -12.38 -6.05
C TRP A 42 3.94 -12.04 -6.81
N PHE A 43 3.85 -12.05 -8.14
CA PHE A 43 4.92 -11.57 -9.01
C PHE A 43 4.86 -10.05 -9.16
N ASP A 44 5.99 -9.43 -9.48
CA ASP A 44 6.08 -7.99 -9.71
C ASP A 44 5.19 -7.55 -10.88
N GLY A 45 4.37 -6.52 -10.64
CA GLY A 45 3.39 -6.02 -11.60
C GLY A 45 2.04 -6.71 -11.55
N ALA A 46 1.85 -7.70 -10.67
CA ALA A 46 0.54 -8.34 -10.46
C ALA A 46 -0.50 -7.31 -10.02
N GLU A 47 -1.69 -7.36 -10.63
CA GLU A 47 -2.83 -6.55 -10.21
C GLU A 47 -3.41 -7.07 -8.90
N ILE A 48 -3.79 -6.16 -8.01
CA ILE A 48 -4.39 -6.50 -6.71
C ILE A 48 -5.58 -5.61 -6.39
N ILE A 49 -6.54 -6.20 -5.68
CA ILE A 49 -7.48 -5.49 -4.81
C ILE A 49 -7.18 -5.93 -3.39
N THR A 50 -6.83 -4.99 -2.51
CA THR A 50 -6.38 -5.33 -1.16
C THR A 50 -7.55 -5.76 -0.26
N SER A 51 -7.22 -6.27 0.92
CA SER A 51 -8.17 -6.27 2.04
C SER A 51 -8.45 -4.82 2.51
N PRO A 52 -9.45 -4.60 3.39
CA PRO A 52 -9.87 -3.26 3.81
C PRO A 52 -8.71 -2.40 4.30
N VAL A 53 -8.68 -1.16 3.81
CA VAL A 53 -7.68 -0.15 4.15
C VAL A 53 -8.04 0.48 5.50
N GLN A 54 -7.11 0.38 6.45
CA GLN A 54 -7.29 0.85 7.82
C GLN A 54 -6.95 2.34 7.98
N ASN A 55 -6.13 2.89 7.09
CA ASN A 55 -5.64 4.27 7.16
C ASN A 55 -6.09 5.12 5.96
N ILE A 56 -7.33 4.92 5.48
CA ILE A 56 -7.86 5.57 4.26
C ILE A 56 -7.82 7.10 4.32
N HIS A 57 -7.87 7.70 5.51
CA HIS A 57 -7.85 9.15 5.68
C HIS A 57 -6.43 9.74 5.84
N THR A 58 -5.43 8.89 6.09
CA THR A 58 -4.05 9.34 6.39
C THR A 58 -3.00 8.73 5.46
N PHE A 59 -3.33 7.76 4.60
CA PHE A 59 -2.38 7.02 3.77
C PHE A 59 -1.41 7.92 2.98
N ASN A 60 -1.89 9.07 2.50
CA ASN A 60 -1.08 10.00 1.71
C ASN A 60 -0.02 10.70 2.56
N SER A 61 -0.38 11.19 3.76
CA SER A 61 0.60 11.77 4.70
C SER A 61 1.48 10.72 5.36
N ASP A 62 0.93 9.51 5.53
CA ASP A 62 1.60 8.34 6.10
C ASP A 62 2.67 7.77 5.14
N GLY A 63 2.46 7.88 3.83
CA GLY A 63 3.33 7.32 2.78
C GLY A 63 3.14 5.82 2.55
N PHE A 64 2.12 5.19 3.11
CA PHE A 64 1.82 3.77 2.97
C PHE A 64 0.33 3.47 3.14
N ILE A 65 -0.09 2.31 2.61
CA ILE A 65 -1.41 1.74 2.84
C ILE A 65 -1.30 0.62 3.87
N ARG A 66 -2.11 0.68 4.93
CA ARG A 66 -2.23 -0.38 5.93
C ARG A 66 -3.51 -1.14 5.71
N THR A 67 -3.41 -2.45 5.67
CA THR A 67 -4.58 -3.34 5.72
C THR A 67 -4.46 -4.27 6.91
N ARG A 68 -5.47 -5.12 7.12
CA ARG A 68 -5.44 -6.13 8.19
C ARG A 68 -4.24 -7.06 8.10
N ASN A 69 -3.77 -7.37 6.89
CA ASN A 69 -2.82 -8.46 6.64
C ASN A 69 -1.47 -7.98 6.09
N SER A 70 -1.36 -6.73 5.64
CA SER A 70 -0.19 -6.26 4.89
C SER A 70 -0.03 -4.75 5.02
N VAL A 71 1.21 -4.30 4.87
CA VAL A 71 1.57 -2.88 4.85
C VAL A 71 2.27 -2.61 3.54
N TYR A 72 1.67 -1.76 2.71
CA TYR A 72 2.10 -1.50 1.35
C TYR A 72 2.79 -0.14 1.29
N LYS A 73 4.07 -0.10 0.93
CA LYS A 73 4.74 1.16 0.62
C LYS A 73 4.18 1.74 -0.67
N ILE A 74 3.78 3.01 -0.69
CA ILE A 74 3.29 3.63 -1.92
C ILE A 74 4.48 3.87 -2.85
N ARG A 75 4.41 3.29 -4.03
CA ARG A 75 5.38 3.49 -5.12
C ARG A 75 4.86 4.62 -6.00
N MET A 76 5.64 5.69 -6.12
CA MET A 76 5.38 6.70 -7.12
C MET A 76 5.83 6.18 -8.48
N PRO A 77 5.03 6.37 -9.55
CA PRO A 77 5.52 6.11 -10.90
C PRO A 77 6.73 7.03 -11.14
N ASN A 78 7.85 6.44 -11.57
CA ASN A 78 8.99 7.22 -12.04
C ASN A 78 8.57 7.89 -13.36
N HIS A 79 8.09 9.13 -13.28
CA HIS A 79 8.07 10.00 -14.45
C HIS A 79 9.53 10.36 -14.74
N GLY A 80 10.11 9.67 -15.73
CA GLY A 80 11.46 9.94 -16.21
C GLY A 80 11.62 11.34 -16.78
#